data_AF-A0A1F6XEQ8-F1
#
_entry.id   AF-A0A1F6XEQ8-F1
#
_cell.length_a   1.000
_cell.length_b   1.000
_cell.length_c   1.000
_cell.angle_alpha   90.00
_cell.angle_beta   90.00
_cell.angle_gamma   90.00
#
_symmetry.space_group_name_H-M   'P 1'
#
loop_
_entity.id
_entity.type
_entity.pdbx_description
1 polymer ?
#
loop_
_entity_poly.entity_id
_entity_poly.type
_entity_poly.pdbx_seq_one_letter_code
_entity_poly.pdbx_strand_id
1 'polypeptide(L)'
;MQFKVPQFLEIEDKIFGPFTFKQFVYLAGGAGICFVLYRTLGFALGAIPILVVGGFALLLAFYRPNSKPFIFMVEAGFKYFFQDKLYIWKKERGMTREMLEKKKAEAEIAPIAREARLSGSKLRDLAWSLDVLDLKKQ
;
A
#
# COMPACT_ATOMS: atom_id res chain seq x y z
N MET A 1 17.63 -19.78 13.43
CA MET A 1 18.26 -18.67 12.68
C MET A 1 17.37 -17.46 12.83
N GLN A 2 17.88 -16.36 13.40
CA GLN A 2 17.12 -15.10 13.45
C GLN A 2 17.45 -14.29 12.21
N PHE A 3 16.46 -14.03 11.37
CA PHE A 3 16.61 -13.20 10.19
C PHE A 3 16.45 -11.73 10.59
N LYS A 4 17.41 -10.89 10.22
CA LYS A 4 17.26 -9.44 10.35
C LYS A 4 16.31 -8.99 9.24
N VAL A 5 15.18 -8.41 9.64
CA VAL A 5 14.24 -7.80 8.68
C VAL A 5 14.89 -6.52 8.14
N PRO A 6 15.07 -6.39 6.82
CA PRO A 6 15.58 -5.15 6.23
C PRO A 6 14.60 -4.01 6.51
N GLN A 7 15.11 -2.89 7.02
CA GLN A 7 14.31 -1.75 7.48
C GLN A 7 13.85 -0.82 6.34
N PHE A 8 14.32 -1.03 5.11
CA PHE A 8 14.05 -0.14 3.96
C PHE A 8 13.11 -0.74 2.91
N LEU A 9 12.24 -1.68 3.28
CA LEU A 9 11.27 -2.27 2.33
C LEU A 9 10.16 -1.29 1.93
N GLU A 10 9.91 -0.25 2.74
CA GLU A 10 8.79 0.68 2.53
C GLU A 10 9.18 1.89 1.68
N ILE A 11 10.48 2.15 1.49
CA ILE A 11 10.98 3.29 0.72
C ILE A 11 11.25 2.81 -0.70
N GLU A 12 10.62 3.45 -1.69
CA GLU A 12 10.93 3.18 -3.09
C GLU A 12 12.40 3.49 -3.43
N ASP A 13 13.00 2.61 -4.21
CA ASP A 13 14.35 2.78 -4.70
C ASP A 13 14.46 4.02 -5.60
N LYS A 14 15.47 4.84 -5.32
CA LYS A 14 15.83 6.00 -6.13
C LYS A 14 16.78 5.57 -7.25
N ILE A 15 16.19 5.25 -8.40
CA ILE A 15 16.93 4.76 -9.57
C ILE A 15 17.62 5.92 -10.32
N PHE A 16 16.99 7.10 -10.34
CA PHE A 16 17.46 8.25 -11.11
C PHE A 16 17.88 9.40 -10.19
N GLY A 17 19.08 9.28 -9.61
CA GLY A 17 19.63 10.28 -8.69
C GLY A 17 18.72 10.47 -7.46
N PRO A 18 18.09 11.64 -7.26
CA PRO A 18 17.19 11.85 -6.13
C PRO A 18 15.78 11.26 -6.33
N PHE A 19 15.43 10.81 -7.54
CA PHE A 19 14.07 10.43 -7.92
C PHE A 19 13.82 8.92 -7.92
N THR A 20 12.64 8.53 -7.45
CA THR A 20 12.12 7.17 -7.67
C THR A 20 11.70 6.99 -9.12
N PHE A 21 11.56 5.73 -9.56
CA PHE A 21 11.12 5.44 -10.93
C PHE A 21 9.79 6.14 -11.28
N LYS A 22 8.82 6.13 -10.36
CA LYS A 22 7.51 6.77 -10.56
C LYS A 22 7.64 8.29 -10.71
N GLN A 23 8.43 8.93 -9.85
CA GLN A 23 8.69 10.37 -9.91
C GLN A 23 9.35 10.76 -11.24
N PHE A 24 10.33 9.97 -11.69
CA PHE A 24 10.96 10.18 -12.98
C PHE A 24 9.94 10.08 -14.14
N VAL A 25 9.08 9.07 -14.14
CA VAL A 25 8.03 8.90 -15.17
C VAL A 25 7.05 10.07 -15.15
N TYR A 26 6.64 10.58 -13.99
CA TYR A 26 5.77 11.76 -13.92
C TYR A 26 6.42 13.02 -14.47
N LEU A 27 7.69 13.25 -14.14
CA LEU A 27 8.43 14.42 -14.63
C LEU A 27 8.73 14.32 -16.13
N ALA A 28 9.22 13.16 -16.59
CA ALA A 28 9.51 12.93 -18.01
C ALA A 28 8.24 12.96 -18.87
N GLY A 29 7.17 12.30 -18.41
CA GLY A 29 5.87 12.33 -19.07
C GLY A 29 5.26 13.73 -19.08
N GLY A 30 5.28 14.43 -17.94
CA GLY A 30 4.81 15.81 -17.84
C GLY A 30 5.59 16.77 -18.74
N ALA A 31 6.92 16.69 -18.74
CA ALA A 31 7.77 17.48 -19.63
C ALA A 31 7.50 17.16 -21.11
N GLY A 32 7.30 15.89 -21.46
CA GLY A 32 6.92 15.46 -22.80
C GLY A 32 5.59 16.06 -23.26
N ILE A 33 4.56 16.03 -22.41
CA ILE A 33 3.26 16.62 -22.71
C ILE A 33 3.38 18.15 -22.84
N CYS A 34 4.11 18.80 -21.93
CA CYS A 34 4.38 20.25 -22.01
C CYS A 34 5.09 20.63 -23.32
N PHE A 35 6.04 19.81 -23.78
CA PHE A 35 6.72 20.02 -25.05
C PHE A 35 5.78 19.88 -26.25
N VAL A 36 4.91 18.86 -26.25
CA VAL A 36 3.90 18.69 -27.30
C VAL A 36 2.96 19.89 -27.32
N LEU A 37 2.44 20.32 -26.16
CA LEU A 37 1.56 21.49 -26.05
C LEU A 37 2.24 22.78 -26.55
N TYR A 38 3.50 22.98 -26.20
CA TYR A 38 4.29 24.11 -26.70
C TYR A 38 4.42 24.06 -28.23
N ARG A 39 4.70 22.87 -28.77
CA ARG A 39 4.89 22.69 -30.21
C ARG A 39 3.61 22.86 -31.02
N THR A 40 2.45 22.51 -30.46
CA THR A 40 1.15 22.57 -31.14
C THR A 40 0.45 23.91 -30.99
N LEU A 41 0.46 24.52 -29.79
CA LEU A 41 -0.27 25.77 -29.51
C LEU A 41 0.63 27.02 -29.57
N GLY A 42 1.96 26.84 -29.58
CA GLY A 42 2.90 27.95 -29.42
C GLY A 42 2.92 28.52 -28.01
N PHE A 43 3.78 29.51 -27.76
CA PHE A 43 3.98 30.05 -26.41
C PHE A 43 2.75 30.78 -25.85
N ALA A 44 2.08 31.62 -26.65
CA ALA A 44 1.00 32.49 -26.18
C ALA A 44 -0.25 31.71 -25.73
N LEU A 45 -0.70 30.74 -26.54
CA LEU A 45 -1.86 29.91 -26.20
C LEU A 45 -1.47 28.69 -25.35
N GLY A 46 -0.23 28.22 -25.47
CA GLY A 46 0.28 27.08 -24.72
C GLY A 46 0.66 27.38 -23.28
N ALA A 47 0.94 28.63 -22.90
CA ALA A 47 1.44 28.96 -21.57
C ALA A 47 0.52 28.48 -20.43
N ILE A 48 -0.79 28.70 -20.55
CA ILE A 48 -1.77 28.28 -19.54
C ILE A 48 -1.83 26.75 -19.40
N PRO A 49 -2.10 25.97 -20.48
CA PRO A 49 -2.15 24.51 -20.35
C PRO A 49 -0.80 23.89 -19.96
N ILE A 50 0.33 24.45 -20.40
CA ILE A 50 1.66 24.02 -19.98
C ILE A 50 1.85 24.23 -18.47
N LEU A 51 1.44 25.38 -17.92
CA LEU A 51 1.51 25.63 -16.48
C LEU A 51 0.64 24.64 -15.69
N VAL A 52 -0.56 24.35 -16.18
CA VAL A 52 -1.47 23.39 -15.52
C VAL A 52 -0.87 21.99 -15.53
N VAL A 53 -0.41 21.51 -16.69
CA VAL A 53 0.16 20.16 -16.82
C VAL A 53 1.49 20.05 -16.08
N GLY A 54 2.39 21.03 -16.22
CA GLY A 54 3.67 21.06 -15.53
C GLY A 54 3.51 21.15 -14.02
N GLY A 55 2.61 22.01 -13.55
CA GLY A 55 2.26 22.11 -12.13
C GLY A 55 1.69 20.80 -11.59
N PHE A 56 0.80 20.15 -12.34
CA PHE A 56 0.24 18.86 -11.95
C PHE A 56 1.30 17.74 -11.90
N ALA A 57 2.23 17.69 -12.85
CA ALA A 57 3.34 16.74 -12.85
C ALA A 57 4.28 16.95 -11.64
N LEU A 58 4.55 18.20 -11.27
CA LEU A 58 5.32 18.54 -10.08
C LEU A 58 4.60 18.12 -8.79
N LEU A 59 3.29 18.35 -8.70
CA LEU A 59 2.49 17.89 -7.56
C LEU A 59 2.53 16.37 -7.45
N LEU A 60 2.39 15.64 -8.55
CA LEU A 60 2.49 14.17 -8.55
C LEU A 60 3.86 13.67 -8.06
N ALA A 61 4.94 14.38 -8.39
CA ALA A 61 6.29 13.96 -8.01
C ALA A 61 6.64 14.31 -6.56
N PHE A 62 6.28 15.50 -6.08
CA PHE A 62 6.79 16.04 -4.82
C PHE A 62 5.76 16.23 -3.72
N TYR A 63 4.48 16.40 -4.07
CA TYR A 63 3.44 16.66 -3.06
C TYR A 63 3.04 15.34 -2.38
N ARG A 64 2.99 15.36 -1.05
CA ARG A 64 2.70 14.18 -0.23
C ARG A 64 1.68 14.51 0.88
N PRO A 65 0.38 14.59 0.56
CA PRO A 65 -0.63 14.83 1.58
C PRO A 65 -0.71 13.63 2.54
N ASN A 66 -0.73 13.90 3.85
CA ASN A 66 -0.86 12.88 4.91
C ASN A 66 0.17 11.73 4.80
N SER A 67 1.43 12.07 4.49
CA SER A 67 2.53 11.11 4.32
C SER A 67 2.32 10.07 3.21
N LYS A 68 1.38 10.30 2.30
CA LYS A 68 1.12 9.45 1.13
C LYS A 68 1.46 10.19 -0.16
N PRO A 69 1.97 9.48 -1.19
CA PRO A 69 2.12 10.04 -2.52
C PRO A 69 0.80 10.64 -3.06
N PHE A 70 0.88 11.82 -3.70
CA PHE A 70 -0.30 12.52 -4.21
C PHE A 70 -1.16 11.69 -5.18
N ILE A 71 -0.56 10.73 -5.89
CA ILE A 71 -1.28 9.81 -6.78
C ILE A 71 -2.44 9.09 -6.09
N PHE A 72 -2.32 8.73 -4.81
CA PHE A 72 -3.40 8.08 -4.07
C PHE A 72 -4.59 9.01 -3.83
N MET A 73 -4.33 10.30 -3.62
CA MET A 73 -5.39 11.30 -3.47
C MET A 73 -6.12 11.49 -4.80
N VAL A 74 -5.37 11.54 -5.90
CA VAL A 74 -5.91 11.61 -7.26
C VAL A 74 -6.77 10.37 -7.55
N GLU A 75 -6.23 9.17 -7.33
CA GLU A 75 -6.94 7.91 -7.51
C GLU A 75 -8.24 7.84 -6.69
N ALA A 76 -8.18 8.23 -5.40
CA ALA A 76 -9.37 8.27 -4.54
C ALA A 76 -10.41 9.28 -5.05
N GLY A 77 -9.97 10.45 -5.54
CA GLY A 77 -10.84 11.45 -6.15
C GLY A 77 -11.53 10.93 -7.42
N PHE A 78 -10.76 10.30 -8.31
CA PHE A 78 -11.29 9.65 -9.51
C PHE A 78 -12.30 8.56 -9.14
N LYS A 79 -11.94 7.65 -8.22
CA LYS A 79 -12.83 6.60 -7.74
C LYS A 79 -14.11 7.18 -7.17
N TYR A 80 -14.04 8.20 -6.31
CA TYR A 80 -15.22 8.83 -5.74
C TYR A 80 -16.13 9.48 -6.79
N PHE A 81 -15.55 10.07 -7.84
CA PHE A 81 -16.33 10.72 -8.90
C PHE A 81 -17.09 9.71 -9.77
N PHE A 82 -16.46 8.57 -10.10
CA PHE A 82 -17.02 7.55 -10.97
C PHE A 82 -17.79 6.44 -10.22
N GLN A 83 -17.62 6.32 -8.91
CA GLN A 83 -18.30 5.30 -8.13
C GLN A 83 -19.77 5.67 -7.90
N ASP A 84 -20.65 4.69 -8.06
CA ASP A 84 -22.05 4.83 -7.70
C ASP A 84 -22.19 5.21 -6.23
N LYS A 85 -22.90 6.31 -5.98
CA LYS A 85 -23.14 6.84 -4.62
C LYS A 85 -24.29 6.14 -3.91
N LEU A 86 -24.75 5.02 -4.46
CA LEU A 86 -25.88 4.28 -3.93
C LEU A 86 -25.40 3.35 -2.81
N TYR A 87 -25.38 3.89 -1.60
CA TYR A 87 -25.10 3.14 -0.38
C TYR A 87 -26.34 2.35 0.04
N ILE A 88 -26.65 1.27 -0.68
CA ILE A 88 -27.64 0.30 -0.20
C ILE A 88 -26.97 -0.55 0.86
N TRP A 89 -27.62 -0.70 2.01
CA TRP A 89 -27.26 -1.71 2.98
C TRP A 89 -27.44 -3.10 2.35
N LYS A 90 -26.36 -3.65 1.81
CA LYS A 90 -26.28 -5.06 1.48
C LYS A 90 -26.04 -5.80 2.79
N LYS A 91 -27.09 -6.37 3.35
CA LYS A 91 -26.95 -7.49 4.29
C LYS A 91 -26.16 -8.55 3.54
N GLU A 92 -24.87 -8.69 3.86
CA GLU A 92 -24.06 -9.79 3.36
C GLU A 92 -24.81 -11.08 3.73
N ARG A 93 -25.51 -11.67 2.76
CA ARG A 93 -25.80 -13.10 2.83
C ARG A 93 -24.41 -13.70 2.80
N GLY A 94 -23.96 -14.13 3.97
CA GLY A 94 -22.55 -14.29 4.30
C GLY A 94 -21.76 -14.91 3.17
N MET A 95 -20.54 -14.38 3.00
CA MET A 95 -19.45 -14.99 2.23
C MET A 95 -19.75 -16.46 1.93
N THR A 96 -20.09 -16.77 0.66
CA THR A 96 -20.35 -18.15 0.27
C THR A 96 -19.19 -19.01 0.77
N ARG A 97 -19.47 -20.22 1.29
CA ARG A 97 -18.44 -21.11 1.83
C ARG A 97 -17.22 -21.20 0.91
N GLU A 98 -17.42 -21.19 -0.40
CA GLU A 98 -16.38 -21.17 -1.42
C GLU A 98 -15.43 -19.97 -1.34
N MET A 99 -15.90 -18.76 -1.01
CA MET A 99 -15.06 -17.57 -0.84
C MET A 99 -14.24 -17.63 0.45
N LEU A 100 -14.82 -18.20 1.52
CA LEU A 100 -14.11 -18.48 2.78
C LEU A 100 -13.06 -19.57 2.62
N GLU A 101 -13.38 -20.63 1.85
CA GLU A 101 -12.48 -21.72 1.49
C GLU A 101 -11.33 -21.21 0.62
N LYS A 102 -11.61 -20.33 -0.37
CA LYS A 102 -10.56 -19.69 -1.19
C LYS A 102 -9.63 -18.83 -0.34
N LYS A 103 -10.18 -18.03 0.58
CA LYS A 103 -9.39 -17.21 1.52
C LYS A 103 -8.55 -18.05 2.49
N LYS A 104 -9.07 -19.22 2.91
CA LYS A 104 -8.33 -20.19 3.73
C LYS A 104 -7.23 -20.90 2.92
N ALA A 105 -7.52 -21.33 1.70
CA ALA A 105 -6.54 -21.97 0.83
C ALA A 105 -5.40 -21.01 0.48
N GLU A 106 -5.70 -19.73 0.21
CA GLU A 106 -4.71 -18.69 -0.04
C GLU A 106 -3.88 -18.35 1.21
N ALA A 107 -4.48 -18.47 2.40
CA ALA A 107 -3.78 -18.36 3.68
C ALA A 107 -2.92 -19.60 4.01
N GLU A 108 -3.27 -20.80 3.53
CA GLU A 108 -2.50 -22.04 3.70
C GLU A 108 -1.30 -22.15 2.73
N ILE A 109 -1.32 -21.43 1.60
CA ILE A 109 -0.23 -21.42 0.61
C ILE A 109 0.91 -20.47 1.02
N ALA A 110 0.65 -19.48 1.89
CA ALA A 110 1.74 -18.77 2.56
C ALA A 110 2.48 -19.78 3.46
N PRO A 111 3.82 -19.85 3.44
CA PRO A 111 4.55 -20.66 4.39
C PRO A 111 4.40 -19.99 5.75
N ILE A 112 3.30 -20.29 6.43
CA ILE A 112 3.10 -19.97 7.83
C ILE A 112 4.23 -20.72 8.52
N ALA A 113 5.27 -19.96 8.88
CA ALA A 113 6.13 -20.29 9.99
C ALA A 113 5.20 -20.88 11.04
N ARG A 114 5.36 -22.19 11.31
CA ARG A 114 4.61 -22.91 12.33
C ARG A 114 4.87 -22.20 13.65
N GLU A 115 4.15 -21.12 13.91
CA GLU A 115 4.02 -20.55 15.24
C GLU A 115 3.50 -21.69 16.06
N ALA A 116 4.34 -22.06 17.03
CA ALA A 116 4.23 -23.27 17.79
C ALA A 116 2.82 -23.36 18.38
N ARG A 117 1.94 -24.11 17.72
CA ARG A 117 0.72 -24.60 18.32
C ARG A 117 1.18 -25.45 19.49
N LEU A 118 1.25 -24.85 20.67
CA LEU A 118 1.52 -25.56 21.90
C LEU A 118 0.42 -26.62 22.00
N SER A 119 0.81 -27.89 21.90
CA SER A 119 -0.13 -28.98 22.10
C SER A 119 -0.71 -28.86 23.51
N GLY A 120 -1.94 -29.30 23.72
CA GLY A 120 -2.58 -29.25 25.04
C GLY A 120 -1.73 -29.90 26.16
N SER A 121 -0.86 -30.85 25.80
CA SER A 121 0.16 -31.40 26.70
C SER A 121 1.19 -30.37 27.16
N LYS A 122 1.76 -29.57 26.26
CA LYS A 122 2.75 -28.53 26.60
C LYS A 122 2.17 -27.42 27.46
N LEU A 123 0.89 -27.07 27.26
CA LEU A 123 0.19 -26.11 28.12
C LEU A 123 -0.01 -26.64 29.54
N ARG A 124 -0.34 -27.94 29.68
CA ARG A 124 -0.43 -28.61 30.98
C ARG A 124 0.92 -28.69 31.69
N ASP A 125 1.98 -29.04 30.97
CA ASP A 125 3.33 -29.11 31.55
C ASP A 125 3.81 -27.73 32.03
N LEU A 126 3.50 -26.67 31.27
CA LEU A 126 3.83 -25.30 31.65
C LEU A 126 3.04 -24.84 32.88
N ALA A 127 1.73 -25.12 32.92
CA ALA A 127 0.88 -24.79 34.06
C ALA A 127 1.37 -25.51 35.33
N TRP A 128 1.72 -26.79 35.23
CA TRP A 128 2.27 -27.56 36.35
C TRP A 128 3.63 -27.01 36.82
N SER A 129 4.51 -26.65 35.89
CA SER A 129 5.82 -26.08 36.25
C SER A 129 5.72 -24.73 36.98
N LEU A 130 4.73 -23.90 36.63
CA LEU A 130 4.49 -22.62 37.29
C LEU A 130 3.98 -22.81 38.72
N ASP A 131 3.03 -23.73 38.92
CA ASP A 131 2.42 -24.03 40.21
C ASP A 131 3.44 -24.62 41.20
N VAL A 132 4.30 -25.52 40.74
CA VAL A 132 5.38 -26.12 41.55
C VAL A 132 6.45 -25.10 41.94
N LEU A 133 6.75 -24.13 41.08
CA LEU A 133 7.72 -23.07 41.38
C LEU A 133 7.19 -22.05 42.39
N ASP A 134 5.88 -21.82 42.42
CA ASP A 134 5.24 -20.88 43.35
C ASP A 134 5.23 -21.44 44.78
N LEU A 135 5.02 -22.75 44.93
CA LEU A 135 5.09 -23.45 46.22
C LEU A 135 6.49 -23.47 46.86
N LYS A 136 7.56 -23.26 46.06
CA LYS A 136 8.94 -23.23 46.56
C LYS A 136 9.38 -21.85 47.07
N LYS A 137 8.50 -20.84 46.98
CA LYS A 137 8.80 -19.45 47.31
C LYS A 137 8.22 -18.99 48.65
N GLN A 138 7.64 -19.90 49.44
CA GLN A 138 7.38 -19.74 50.87
C GLN A 138 8.39 -20.55 51.68
#